data_AF-A0A2A3JNG8-F1
#
_entry.id   AF-A0A2A3JNG8-F1
#
_cell.length_a   1.000
_cell.length_b   1.000
_cell.length_c   1.000
_cell.angle_alpha   90.00
_cell.angle_beta   90.00
_cell.angle_gamma   90.00
#
_symmetry.space_group_name_H-M   'P 1'
#
loop_
_entity.id
_entity.type
_entity.pdbx_description
1 polymer ?
#
loop_
_entity_poly.entity_id
_entity_poly.type
_entity_poly.pdbx_seq_one_letter_code
_entity_poly.pdbx_strand_id
1 'polypeptide(L)'
;MRALTGGLFWALVLAYVVALGAYLLGQFGLFGTPKDPLAGVFLIPLGLPWNRMIDVFPETSWPWLAALAPLLNILLVALLRRGLSRSR
;
A
#
# COMPACT_ATOMS: atom_id res chain seq x y z
N MET A 1 23.52 -4.18 -1.98
CA MET A 1 22.28 -4.87 -1.55
C MET A 1 21.55 -4.17 -0.40
N ARG A 2 22.17 -3.91 0.77
CA ARG A 2 21.50 -3.22 1.90
C ARG A 2 20.96 -1.82 1.55
N ALA A 3 21.72 -1.01 0.81
CA ALA A 3 21.27 0.32 0.39
C ALA A 3 20.07 0.26 -0.57
N LEU A 4 20.09 -0.69 -1.52
CA LEU A 4 18.99 -0.90 -2.47
C LEU A 4 17.70 -1.36 -1.78
N THR A 5 17.77 -2.35 -0.88
CA THR A 5 16.58 -2.83 -0.16
C THR A 5 16.07 -1.81 0.85
N GLY A 6 16.96 -1.01 1.45
CA GLY A 6 16.57 0.13 2.29
C GLY A 6 15.88 1.24 1.51
N GLY A 7 16.42 1.61 0.34
CA GLY A 7 15.80 2.58 -0.56
C GLY A 7 14.42 2.12 -1.05
N LEU A 8 14.31 0.86 -1.49
CA LEU A 8 13.04 0.28 -1.91
C LEU A 8 12.00 0.30 -0.79
N PHE A 9 12.40 -0.07 0.43
CA PHE A 9 11.51 -0.05 1.60
C PHE A 9 10.94 1.35 1.84
N TRP A 10 11.79 2.38 1.90
CA TRP A 10 11.34 3.75 2.15
C TRP A 10 10.54 4.32 0.98
N ALA A 11 10.89 3.99 -0.26
CA ALA A 11 10.12 4.37 -1.44
C ALA A 11 8.70 3.79 -1.40
N LEU A 12 8.55 2.50 -1.04
CA LEU A 12 7.24 1.86 -0.88
C LEU A 12 6.43 2.48 0.26
N VAL A 13 7.06 2.73 1.42
CA VAL A 13 6.40 3.37 2.56
C VAL A 13 5.91 4.77 2.19
N LEU A 14 6.75 5.59 1.55
CA LEU A 14 6.39 6.93 1.14
C LEU A 14 5.25 6.91 0.11
N ALA A 15 5.38 6.09 -0.93
CA ALA A 15 4.33 5.96 -1.95
C ALA A 15 2.99 5.50 -1.33
N TYR A 16 3.04 4.56 -0.39
CA TYR A 16 1.85 4.10 0.31
C TYR A 16 1.21 5.19 1.17
N VAL A 17 1.99 5.94 1.96
CA VAL A 17 1.47 7.04 2.78
C VAL A 17 0.83 8.12 1.92
N VAL A 18 1.45 8.49 0.80
CA VAL A 18 0.91 9.48 -0.13
C VAL A 18 -0.39 8.98 -0.77
N ALA A 19 -0.41 7.75 -1.27
CA ALA A 19 -1.60 7.16 -1.90
C ALA A 19 -2.76 6.99 -0.90
N LEU A 20 -2.47 6.55 0.33
CA LEU A 20 -3.46 6.42 1.39
C LEU A 20 -4.00 7.78 1.81
N GLY A 21 -3.12 8.78 1.95
CA GLY A 21 -3.53 10.17 2.22
C GLY A 21 -4.46 10.70 1.13
N ALA A 22 -4.08 10.57 -0.14
CA ALA A 22 -4.92 10.96 -1.27
C ALA A 22 -6.27 10.23 -1.26
N TYR A 23 -6.29 8.94 -0.99
CA TYR A 23 -7.52 8.15 -0.85
C TYR A 23 -8.41 8.69 0.28
N LEU A 24 -7.86 8.92 1.48
CA LEU A 24 -8.65 9.41 2.62
C LEU A 24 -9.19 10.82 2.37
N LEU A 25 -8.38 11.71 1.79
CA LEU A 25 -8.78 13.07 1.44
C LEU A 25 -9.90 13.06 0.39
N GLY A 26 -9.72 12.31 -0.70
CA GLY A 26 -10.68 12.22 -1.80
C GLY A 26 -11.95 11.45 -1.45
N GLN A 27 -11.84 10.31 -0.75
CA GLN A 27 -12.99 9.48 -0.41
C GLN A 27 -13.93 10.17 0.58
N PHE A 28 -13.37 10.81 1.62
CA PHE A 28 -14.15 11.42 2.69
C PHE A 28 -14.38 12.93 2.49
N GLY A 29 -13.72 13.56 1.52
CA GLY A 29 -13.82 15.00 1.28
C GLY A 29 -13.26 15.83 2.43
N LEU A 30 -12.18 15.34 3.05
CA LEU A 30 -11.58 15.98 4.22
C LEU A 30 -11.01 17.35 3.85
N PHE A 31 -11.03 18.29 4.80
CA PHE A 31 -10.47 19.65 4.63
C PHE A 31 -11.05 20.44 3.44
N GLY A 32 -12.29 20.14 3.03
CA GLY A 32 -12.92 20.79 1.88
C GLY A 32 -12.44 20.28 0.52
N THR A 33 -11.67 19.19 0.48
CA THR A 33 -11.33 18.50 -0.76
C THR A 33 -12.59 17.98 -1.46
N PRO A 34 -12.79 18.22 -2.77
CA PRO A 34 -13.88 17.61 -3.53
C PRO A 34 -13.81 16.09 -3.44
N LYS A 35 -14.95 15.42 -3.30
CA LYS A 35 -14.99 13.95 -3.26
C LYS A 35 -14.52 13.39 -4.60
N ASP A 36 -13.56 12.47 -4.53
CA ASP A 36 -13.00 11.77 -5.68
C ASP A 36 -13.13 10.25 -5.48
N PRO A 37 -14.13 9.62 -6.13
CA PRO A 37 -14.34 8.17 -6.07
C PRO A 37 -13.17 7.34 -6.62
N LEU A 38 -12.32 7.94 -7.46
CA LEU A 38 -11.20 7.25 -8.11
C LEU A 38 -9.88 7.39 -7.35
N ALA A 39 -9.85 8.11 -6.22
CA ALA A 39 -8.65 8.28 -5.41
C ALA A 39 -8.06 6.94 -4.92
N GLY A 40 -8.89 5.88 -4.83
CA GLY A 40 -8.45 4.53 -4.47
C GLY A 40 -7.57 3.84 -5.53
N VAL A 41 -7.56 4.32 -6.77
CA VAL A 41 -6.78 3.71 -7.87
C VAL A 41 -5.28 3.76 -7.59
N PHE A 42 -4.78 4.78 -6.86
CA PHE A 42 -3.36 4.88 -6.52
C PHE A 42 -2.87 3.78 -5.57
N LEU A 43 -3.77 3.15 -4.81
CA LEU A 43 -3.43 2.03 -3.92
C LEU A 43 -3.33 0.71 -4.70
N ILE A 44 -3.97 0.61 -5.87
CA ILE A 44 -4.07 -0.65 -6.62
C ILE A 44 -2.68 -1.17 -7.07
N PRO A 45 -1.84 -0.38 -7.76
CA PRO A 45 -0.52 -0.84 -8.18
C PRO A 45 0.39 -1.21 -6.99
N LEU A 46 0.28 -0.47 -5.88
CA LEU A 46 1.08 -0.70 -4.68
C LEU A 46 0.70 -1.98 -3.93
N GLY A 47 -0.55 -2.45 -4.08
CA GLY A 47 -1.06 -3.66 -3.46
C GLY A 47 -1.03 -4.90 -4.36
N LEU A 48 -0.54 -4.81 -5.60
CA LEU A 48 -0.32 -5.98 -6.43
C LEU A 48 0.78 -6.89 -5.85
N PRO A 49 0.70 -8.22 -6.04
CA PRO A 49 -0.36 -8.95 -6.73
C PRO A 49 -1.60 -9.22 -5.86
N TRP A 50 -1.55 -8.92 -4.55
CA TRP A 50 -2.57 -9.29 -3.56
C TRP A 50 -3.97 -8.79 -3.91
N ASN A 51 -4.07 -7.60 -4.52
CA ASN A 51 -5.32 -7.06 -5.02
C ASN A 51 -6.06 -7.96 -6.02
N ARG A 52 -5.36 -8.88 -6.71
CA ARG A 52 -5.99 -9.85 -7.62
C ARG A 52 -6.72 -10.99 -6.92
N MET A 53 -6.57 -11.11 -5.60
CA MET A 53 -7.22 -12.15 -4.79
C MET A 53 -8.37 -11.58 -3.95
N ILE A 54 -8.79 -10.32 -4.18
CA ILE A 54 -9.83 -9.66 -3.38
C ILE A 54 -11.23 -10.24 -3.65
N ASP A 55 -11.44 -10.77 -4.85
CA ASP A 55 -12.68 -11.37 -5.32
C ASP A 55 -13.14 -12.60 -4.53
N VAL A 56 -12.25 -13.22 -3.75
CA VAL A 56 -12.62 -14.33 -2.83
C VAL A 56 -13.33 -13.85 -1.56
N PHE A 57 -13.36 -12.54 -1.30
CA PHE A 57 -13.98 -11.93 -0.12
C PHE A 57 -15.28 -11.18 -0.49
N PRO A 58 -16.20 -10.93 0.48
CA PRO A 58 -17.42 -10.15 0.23
C PRO A 58 -17.12 -8.74 -0.28
N GLU A 59 -17.92 -8.23 -1.21
CA GLU A 59 -17.73 -6.93 -1.86
C GLU A 59 -17.60 -5.75 -0.88
N THR A 60 -18.32 -5.81 0.25
CA THR A 60 -18.25 -4.78 1.30
C THR A 60 -16.87 -4.64 1.93
N SER A 61 -16.04 -5.68 1.85
CA SER A 61 -14.68 -5.68 2.40
C SER A 61 -13.62 -5.19 1.40
N TRP A 62 -13.94 -5.11 0.11
CA TRP A 62 -12.96 -4.82 -0.95
C TRP A 62 -12.20 -3.50 -0.77
N PRO A 63 -12.82 -2.38 -0.39
CA PRO A 63 -12.08 -1.12 -0.21
C PRO A 63 -11.02 -1.23 0.89
N TRP A 64 -11.35 -1.93 1.98
CA TRP A 64 -10.44 -2.16 3.10
C TRP A 64 -9.30 -3.09 2.71
N LEU A 65 -9.61 -4.19 2.02
CA LEU A 65 -8.60 -5.13 1.54
C LEU A 65 -7.65 -4.47 0.53
N ALA A 66 -8.17 -3.69 -0.40
CA ALA A 66 -7.37 -2.96 -1.38
C ALA A 66 -6.45 -1.91 -0.73
N ALA A 67 -6.94 -1.20 0.30
CA ALA A 67 -6.16 -0.22 1.04
C ALA A 67 -5.08 -0.85 1.94
N LEU A 68 -5.30 -2.07 2.42
CA LEU A 68 -4.36 -2.80 3.27
C LEU A 68 -3.36 -3.66 2.47
N ALA A 69 -3.67 -4.04 1.23
CA ALA A 69 -2.81 -4.87 0.39
C ALA A 69 -1.36 -4.37 0.24
N PRO A 70 -1.08 -3.06 0.09
CA PRO A 70 0.31 -2.57 0.03
C PRO A 70 1.15 -2.88 1.28
N LEU A 71 0.52 -3.07 2.45
CA LEU A 71 1.22 -3.43 3.69
C LEU A 71 1.91 -4.79 3.58
N LEU A 72 1.36 -5.71 2.78
CA LEU A 72 2.01 -7.01 2.53
C LEU A 72 3.33 -6.84 1.78
N ASN A 73 3.40 -5.94 0.80
CA ASN A 73 4.64 -5.64 0.08
C ASN A 73 5.67 -4.99 1.00
N ILE A 74 5.25 -4.04 1.83
CA ILE A 74 6.12 -3.39 2.84
C ILE A 74 6.65 -4.43 3.84
N LEU A 75 5.78 -5.32 4.33
CA LEU A 75 6.14 -6.40 5.25
C LEU A 75 7.16 -7.36 4.63
N LEU A 76 6.94 -7.81 3.40
CA LEU A 76 7.87 -8.70 2.70
C LEU A 76 9.26 -8.07 2.55
N VAL A 77 9.34 -6.80 2.13
CA VAL A 77 10.62 -6.10 2.03
C VAL A 77 11.27 -5.93 3.42
N ALA A 78 10.49 -5.65 4.46
CA ALA A 78 11.00 -5.56 5.83
C ALA A 78 11.59 -6.91 6.32
N LEU A 79 10.90 -8.01 6.05
CA LEU A 79 11.36 -9.36 6.40
C LEU A 79 12.64 -9.74 5.64
N LEU A 80 12.72 -9.44 4.34
CA LEU A 80 13.92 -9.65 3.53
C LEU A 80 15.11 -8.86 4.07
N ARG A 81 14.91 -7.58 4.44
CA ARG A 81 15.95 -6.76 5.07
C ARG A 81 16.44 -7.36 6.40
N ARG A 82 15.51 -7.83 7.24
CA ARG A 82 15.83 -8.45 8.53
C ARG A 82 16.61 -9.75 8.36
N GLY A 83 16.21 -10.61 7.41
CA GLY A 83 16.91 -11.86 7.09
C GLY A 83 18.33 -11.63 6.56
N LEU A 84 18.49 -10.70 5.61
CA LEU A 84 19.79 -10.32 5.06
C LEU A 84 20.73 -9.70 6.11
N SER A 85 20.18 -9.06 7.14
CA SER A 85 20.98 -8.50 8.23
C SER A 85 21.43 -9.54 9.26
N ARG A 86 20.79 -10.71 9.33
CA ARG A 86 21.12 -11.79 10.29
C ARG A 86 22.11 -12.81 9.73
N SER A 87 22.26 -12.88 8.40
CA SER A 87 23.17 -13.79 7.70
C SER A 87 24.62 -13.27 7.59
N ARG A 88 24.92 -12.13 8.23
CA ARG A 88 26.25 -11.55 8.37
C ARG A 88 26.57 -11.43 9.85
#